data_AF-Q9X9M0-F1
#
_entry.id   AF-Q9X9M0-F1
#
_cell.length_a   1.000
_cell.length_b   1.000
_cell.length_c   1.000
_cell.angle_alpha   90.00
_cell.angle_beta   90.00
_cell.angle_gamma   90.00
#
_symmetry.space_group_name_H-M   'P 1'
#
loop_
_entity.id
_entity.type
_entity.pdbx_description
1 polymer ?
#
loop_
_entity_poly.entity_id
_entity_poly.type
_entity_poly.pdbx_seq_one_letter_code
_entity_poly.pdbx_strand_id
1 'polypeptide(L)'
;MELTFDLSSIVSRDIRVLSPNNYLELYNDPSREPWELFFKPHQLEKVFQSSFSVTSSQLREFLTETFGIPFELDNNSNRNRLNEMIKDIAPTQRGKRTKLNFYQYRNLILSDKFNKFILSKHDEWKVDDQEKMYNEIMYLQVNKFKESALYQEQKKKDTIYYANALSLVEGFDQVLKQYYSMFLDLWHIQRVDYRYIEAPAETKQMLDIVSYRFRQKSPLVYKFDSRDDVYSTTKNQIIEWFLQDVDRWANNEIK
;
A
#
# COMPACT_ATOMS: atom_id res chain seq x y z
N MET A 1 -21.67 -9.59 -12.94
CA MET A 1 -20.40 -8.86 -12.75
C MET A 1 -19.32 -9.69 -13.40
N GLU A 2 -18.66 -9.17 -14.43
CA GLU A 2 -17.50 -9.85 -15.03
C GLU A 2 -16.30 -9.67 -14.11
N LEU A 3 -15.66 -10.79 -13.74
CA LEU A 3 -14.47 -10.81 -12.89
C LEU A 3 -13.23 -10.58 -13.76
N THR A 4 -12.23 -9.90 -13.21
CA THR A 4 -10.96 -9.57 -13.88
C THR A 4 -9.85 -9.42 -12.84
N PHE A 5 -8.59 -9.58 -13.25
CA PHE A 5 -7.39 -9.20 -12.50
C PHE A 5 -7.01 -7.73 -12.70
N ASP A 6 -7.67 -6.99 -13.59
CA ASP A 6 -7.55 -5.54 -13.68
C ASP A 6 -8.21 -4.87 -12.46
N LEU A 7 -7.40 -4.66 -11.44
CA LEU A 7 -7.81 -3.97 -10.22
C LEU A 7 -8.26 -2.53 -10.51
N SER A 8 -7.72 -1.86 -11.54
CA SER A 8 -8.11 -0.49 -11.89
C SER A 8 -9.54 -0.45 -12.40
N SER A 9 -9.92 -1.39 -13.28
CA SER A 9 -11.29 -1.55 -13.75
C SER A 9 -12.26 -1.77 -12.58
N ILE A 10 -11.92 -2.67 -11.64
CA ILE A 10 -12.73 -2.93 -10.45
C ILE A 10 -12.88 -1.68 -9.58
N VAL A 11 -11.79 -0.96 -9.29
CA VAL A 11 -11.81 0.27 -8.49
C VAL A 11 -12.75 1.30 -9.12
N SER A 12 -12.63 1.51 -10.44
CA SER A 12 -13.43 2.52 -11.15
C SER A 12 -14.94 2.22 -11.11
N ARG A 13 -15.31 0.94 -11.12
CA ARG A 13 -16.71 0.50 -11.17
C ARG A 13 -17.33 0.33 -9.79
N ASP A 14 -16.63 -0.37 -8.90
CA ASP A 14 -17.20 -1.01 -7.72
C ASP A 14 -16.69 -0.42 -6.40
N ILE A 15 -15.81 0.58 -6.45
CA ILE A 15 -15.31 1.29 -5.28
C ILE A 15 -15.73 2.75 -5.34
N ARG A 16 -16.23 3.25 -4.21
CA ARG A 16 -16.66 4.64 -4.03
C ARG A 16 -16.08 5.20 -2.75
N VAL A 17 -15.80 6.49 -2.72
CA VAL A 17 -15.49 7.20 -1.47
C VAL A 17 -16.73 7.18 -0.59
N LEU A 18 -16.54 7.11 0.73
CA LEU A 18 -17.63 7.27 1.67
C LEU A 18 -18.42 8.56 1.46
N SER A 19 -19.69 8.53 1.88
CA SER A 19 -20.46 9.76 2.01
C SER A 19 -19.79 10.71 3.02
N PRO A 20 -19.98 12.04 2.89
CA PRO A 20 -19.36 13.02 3.79
C PRO A 20 -19.62 12.73 5.29
N ASN A 21 -20.82 12.28 5.65
CA ASN A 21 -21.16 11.96 7.04
C ASN A 21 -20.33 10.77 7.58
N ASN A 22 -20.25 9.68 6.82
CA ASN A 22 -19.47 8.51 7.22
C ASN A 22 -17.96 8.82 7.25
N TYR A 23 -17.50 9.71 6.35
CA TYR A 23 -16.13 10.20 6.37
C TYR A 23 -15.84 11.02 7.63
N LEU A 24 -16.76 11.91 8.03
CA LEU A 24 -16.65 12.69 9.26
C LEU A 24 -16.65 11.80 10.51
N GLU A 25 -17.46 10.75 10.55
CA GLU A 25 -17.44 9.77 11.63
C GLU A 25 -16.07 9.09 11.76
N LEU A 26 -15.45 8.68 10.65
CA LEU A 26 -14.10 8.12 10.65
C LEU A 26 -13.01 9.14 11.00
N TYR A 27 -13.22 10.42 10.65
CA TYR A 27 -12.28 11.47 10.99
C TYR A 27 -12.33 11.80 12.48
N ASN A 28 -13.52 11.78 13.07
CA ASN A 28 -13.77 12.04 14.48
C ASN A 28 -13.67 10.78 15.37
N ASP A 29 -13.14 9.67 14.83
CA ASP A 29 -12.94 8.43 15.59
C ASP A 29 -12.02 8.69 16.79
N PRO A 30 -12.47 8.45 18.05
CA PRO A 30 -11.68 8.72 19.25
C PRO A 30 -10.37 7.93 19.35
N SER A 31 -10.19 6.88 18.54
CA SER A 31 -8.95 6.11 18.47
C SER A 31 -7.87 6.77 17.59
N ARG A 32 -8.22 7.82 16.86
CA ARG A 32 -7.27 8.59 16.05
C ARG A 32 -6.60 9.67 16.87
N GLU A 33 -5.35 9.93 16.53
CA GLU A 33 -4.64 11.04 17.13
C GLU A 33 -5.22 12.36 16.59
N PRO A 34 -5.44 13.37 17.45
CA PRO A 34 -6.15 14.60 17.07
C PRO A 34 -5.38 15.47 16.06
N TRP A 35 -4.11 15.15 15.80
CA TRP A 35 -3.28 15.82 14.80
C TRP A 35 -3.14 15.06 13.47
N GLU A 36 -3.76 13.88 13.32
CA GLU A 36 -3.73 13.13 12.06
C GLU A 36 -4.63 13.78 11.01
N LEU A 37 -4.01 14.58 10.14
CA LEU A 37 -4.72 15.27 9.05
C LEU A 37 -5.10 14.35 7.89
N PHE A 38 -4.36 13.26 7.69
CA PHE A 38 -4.52 12.35 6.56
C PHE A 38 -4.65 10.90 7.02
N PHE A 39 -5.43 10.12 6.28
CA PHE A 39 -5.44 8.66 6.44
C PHE A 39 -4.19 8.07 5.78
N LYS A 40 -3.51 7.17 6.48
CA LYS A 40 -2.41 6.39 5.92
C LYS A 40 -2.93 5.39 4.88
N PRO A 41 -2.11 4.99 3.89
CA PRO A 41 -2.50 4.01 2.85
C PRO A 41 -3.25 2.77 3.34
N HIS A 42 -2.81 2.13 4.43
CA HIS A 42 -3.47 0.94 4.98
C HIS A 42 -4.82 1.24 5.65
N GLN A 43 -5.10 2.50 6.00
CA GLN A 43 -6.38 2.95 6.55
C GLN A 43 -7.37 3.36 5.44
N LEU A 44 -6.89 3.58 4.21
CA LEU A 44 -7.74 3.98 3.08
C LEU A 44 -8.83 2.96 2.81
N GLU A 45 -8.63 1.69 3.18
CA GLU A 45 -9.68 0.67 3.07
C GLU A 45 -10.97 1.06 3.80
N LYS A 46 -10.84 1.75 4.93
CA LYS A 46 -11.97 2.25 5.73
C LYS A 46 -12.66 3.43 5.06
N VAL A 47 -11.93 4.22 4.26
CA VAL A 47 -12.40 5.45 3.61
C VAL A 47 -13.23 5.15 2.35
N PHE A 48 -13.18 3.91 1.87
CA PHE A 48 -13.89 3.47 0.68
C PHE A 48 -15.03 2.49 0.99
N GLN A 49 -16.14 2.65 0.29
CA GLN A 49 -17.18 1.64 0.18
C GLN A 49 -16.90 0.78 -1.05
N SER A 50 -16.85 -0.54 -0.86
CA SER A 50 -16.70 -1.50 -1.94
C SER A 50 -18.00 -2.30 -2.10
N SER A 51 -18.68 -2.14 -3.23
CA SER A 51 -19.75 -3.07 -3.64
C SER A 51 -19.20 -4.38 -4.21
N PHE A 52 -17.90 -4.41 -4.53
CA PHE A 52 -17.24 -5.58 -5.07
C PHE A 52 -17.30 -6.76 -4.09
N SER A 53 -17.68 -7.91 -4.63
CA SER A 53 -17.74 -9.16 -3.90
C SER A 53 -17.63 -10.33 -4.87
N VAL A 54 -16.70 -11.24 -4.61
CA VAL A 54 -16.55 -12.48 -5.38
C VAL A 54 -16.59 -13.69 -4.46
N THR A 55 -17.31 -14.73 -4.88
CA THR A 55 -17.30 -16.01 -4.16
C THR A 55 -16.21 -16.94 -4.69
N SER A 56 -15.73 -17.85 -3.84
CA SER A 56 -14.81 -18.92 -4.24
C SER A 56 -15.31 -19.77 -5.42
N SER A 57 -16.63 -19.86 -5.64
CA SER A 57 -17.20 -20.52 -6.82
C SER A 57 -17.02 -19.69 -8.09
N GLN A 58 -17.38 -18.41 -8.05
CA GLN A 58 -17.19 -17.49 -9.17
C GLN A 58 -15.72 -17.33 -9.55
N LEU A 59 -14.82 -17.38 -8.56
CA LEU A 59 -13.38 -17.38 -8.83
C LEU A 59 -12.96 -18.63 -9.61
N ARG A 60 -13.44 -19.83 -9.24
CA ARG A 60 -13.11 -21.06 -9.97
C ARG A 60 -13.66 -21.07 -11.39
N GLU A 61 -14.90 -20.60 -11.55
CA GLU A 61 -15.54 -20.43 -12.85
C GLU A 61 -14.69 -19.51 -13.74
N PHE A 62 -14.37 -18.30 -13.27
CA PHE A 62 -13.47 -17.39 -13.98
C PHE A 62 -12.13 -18.04 -14.33
N LEU A 63 -11.53 -18.78 -13.40
CA LEU A 63 -10.25 -19.44 -13.64
C LEU A 63 -10.33 -20.60 -14.66
N THR A 64 -11.49 -21.25 -14.74
CA THR A 64 -11.75 -22.32 -15.71
C THR A 64 -11.95 -21.73 -17.09
N GLU A 65 -12.81 -20.72 -17.20
CA GLU A 65 -13.16 -20.06 -18.46
C GLU A 65 -11.99 -19.26 -19.05
N THR A 66 -11.25 -18.55 -18.20
CA THR A 66 -10.22 -17.59 -18.64
C THR A 66 -8.84 -18.22 -18.79
N PHE A 67 -8.53 -19.28 -18.03
CA PHE A 67 -7.20 -19.89 -18.04
C PHE A 67 -7.22 -21.41 -18.31
N GLY A 68 -8.40 -22.01 -18.53
CA GLY A 68 -8.49 -23.45 -18.80
C GLY A 68 -8.14 -24.32 -17.59
N ILE A 69 -8.15 -23.76 -16.37
CA ILE A 69 -7.74 -24.49 -15.15
C ILE A 69 -8.92 -25.32 -14.64
N PRO A 70 -8.85 -26.67 -14.64
CA PRO A 70 -9.97 -27.49 -14.22
C PRO A 70 -10.10 -27.55 -12.69
N PHE A 71 -11.34 -27.42 -12.20
CA PHE A 71 -11.71 -27.54 -10.78
C PHE A 71 -12.78 -28.62 -10.50
N GLU A 72 -12.90 -29.60 -11.40
CA GLU A 72 -13.82 -30.74 -11.29
C GLU A 72 -13.66 -31.52 -9.97
N LEU A 73 -14.70 -32.25 -9.59
CA LEU A 73 -14.73 -33.04 -8.34
C LEU A 73 -13.59 -34.08 -8.26
N ASP A 74 -13.16 -34.60 -9.40
CA ASP A 74 -12.07 -35.58 -9.47
C ASP A 74 -10.69 -34.91 -9.36
N ASN A 75 -10.59 -33.62 -9.72
CA ASN A 75 -9.35 -32.85 -9.62
C ASN A 75 -9.28 -32.01 -8.33
N ASN A 76 -9.38 -32.71 -7.19
CA ASN A 76 -9.37 -32.09 -5.87
C ASN A 76 -8.10 -31.29 -5.56
N SER A 77 -6.99 -31.54 -6.26
CA SER A 77 -5.71 -30.86 -6.01
C SER A 77 -5.77 -29.36 -6.27
N ASN A 78 -6.28 -28.93 -7.44
CA ASN A 78 -6.40 -27.50 -7.77
C ASN A 78 -7.36 -26.78 -6.84
N ARG A 79 -8.51 -27.41 -6.56
CA ARG A 79 -9.52 -26.87 -5.64
C ARG A 79 -8.96 -26.69 -4.23
N ASN A 80 -8.21 -27.65 -3.72
CA ASN A 80 -7.60 -27.58 -2.39
C ASN A 80 -6.54 -26.49 -2.32
N ARG A 81 -5.64 -26.42 -3.32
CA ARG A 81 -4.61 -25.36 -3.40
C ARG A 81 -5.21 -23.96 -3.45
N LEU A 82 -6.26 -23.76 -4.26
CA LEU A 82 -6.96 -22.47 -4.30
C LEU A 82 -7.59 -22.13 -2.96
N ASN A 83 -8.22 -23.10 -2.29
CA ASN A 83 -8.82 -22.87 -0.97
C ASN A 83 -7.77 -22.58 0.10
N GLU A 84 -6.58 -23.18 0.03
CA GLU A 84 -5.46 -22.86 0.92
C GLU A 84 -5.02 -21.41 0.74
N MET A 85 -4.84 -20.95 -0.50
CA MET A 85 -4.49 -19.55 -0.78
C MET A 85 -5.59 -18.58 -0.32
N ILE A 86 -6.87 -18.95 -0.44
CA ILE A 86 -8.00 -18.17 0.08
C ILE A 86 -8.00 -18.11 1.62
N LYS A 87 -7.63 -19.21 2.29
CA LYS A 87 -7.55 -19.24 3.76
C LYS A 87 -6.50 -18.30 4.33
N ASP A 88 -5.43 -18.04 3.58
CA ASP A 88 -4.36 -17.12 3.97
C ASP A 88 -4.87 -15.66 4.08
N ILE A 89 -5.98 -15.31 3.41
CA ILE A 89 -6.48 -13.92 3.30
C ILE A 89 -7.90 -13.71 3.82
N ALA A 90 -8.67 -14.79 4.04
CA ALA A 90 -10.08 -14.70 4.40
C ALA A 90 -10.51 -15.84 5.34
N PRO A 91 -11.40 -15.57 6.31
CA PRO A 91 -11.96 -16.60 7.17
C PRO A 91 -12.80 -17.57 6.33
N THR A 92 -12.59 -18.87 6.52
CA THR A 92 -13.32 -19.92 5.80
C THR A 92 -14.13 -20.77 6.76
N GLN A 93 -15.30 -21.22 6.33
CA GLN A 93 -16.15 -22.15 7.07
C GLN A 93 -16.34 -23.43 6.26
N ARG A 94 -16.20 -24.59 6.91
CA ARG A 94 -16.41 -25.89 6.27
C ARG A 94 -17.82 -25.95 5.67
N GLY A 95 -17.92 -26.39 4.41
CA GLY A 95 -19.19 -26.54 3.70
C GLY A 95 -19.83 -25.25 3.20
N LYS A 96 -19.25 -24.07 3.44
CA LYS A 96 -19.76 -22.79 2.94
C LYS A 96 -18.85 -22.19 1.88
N ARG A 97 -19.45 -21.44 0.95
CA ARG A 97 -18.71 -20.65 -0.03
C ARG A 97 -18.06 -19.46 0.69
N THR A 98 -16.74 -19.34 0.57
CA THR A 98 -16.04 -18.13 1.02
C THR A 98 -16.38 -16.98 0.08
N LYS A 99 -16.67 -15.81 0.66
CA LYS A 99 -16.91 -14.56 -0.05
C LYS A 99 -15.73 -13.63 0.23
N LEU A 100 -15.13 -13.07 -0.82
CA LEU A 100 -14.01 -12.14 -0.75
C LEU A 100 -14.53 -10.74 -1.08
N ASN A 101 -14.18 -9.77 -0.24
CA ASN A 101 -14.30 -8.36 -0.60
C ASN A 101 -13.15 -7.93 -1.53
N PHE A 102 -13.15 -6.66 -1.96
CA PHE A 102 -12.12 -6.14 -2.86
C PHE A 102 -10.70 -6.34 -2.33
N TYR A 103 -10.44 -5.96 -1.08
CA TYR A 103 -9.10 -6.01 -0.49
C TYR A 103 -8.58 -7.43 -0.34
N GLN A 104 -9.45 -8.36 0.05
CA GLN A 104 -9.16 -9.79 0.09
C GLN A 104 -8.84 -10.31 -1.33
N TYR A 105 -9.67 -10.00 -2.31
CA TYR A 105 -9.43 -10.42 -3.70
C TYR A 105 -8.14 -9.83 -4.28
N ARG A 106 -7.87 -8.54 -4.05
CA ARG A 106 -6.60 -7.88 -4.38
C ARG A 106 -5.43 -8.63 -3.77
N ASN A 107 -5.47 -8.89 -2.46
CA ASN A 107 -4.38 -9.56 -1.76
C ASN A 107 -4.16 -10.99 -2.27
N LEU A 108 -5.22 -11.69 -2.71
CA LEU A 108 -5.10 -12.99 -3.38
C LEU A 108 -4.28 -12.88 -4.67
N ILE A 109 -4.68 -11.98 -5.58
CA ILE A 109 -4.06 -11.81 -6.90
C ILE A 109 -2.60 -11.35 -6.78
N LEU A 110 -2.31 -10.48 -5.81
CA LEU A 110 -0.96 -10.00 -5.55
C LEU A 110 -0.06 -11.05 -4.89
N SER A 111 -0.61 -12.17 -4.41
CA SER A 111 0.19 -13.19 -3.75
C SER A 111 1.02 -14.01 -4.73
N ASP A 112 2.29 -14.25 -4.37
CA ASP A 112 3.19 -15.09 -5.17
C ASP A 112 2.67 -16.53 -5.34
N LYS A 113 2.01 -17.07 -4.33
CA LYS A 113 1.40 -18.42 -4.38
C LYS A 113 0.34 -18.48 -5.47
N PHE A 114 -0.57 -17.50 -5.50
CA PHE A 114 -1.64 -17.46 -6.49
C PHE A 114 -1.09 -17.24 -7.89
N ASN A 115 -0.14 -16.32 -8.06
CA ASN A 115 0.47 -16.07 -9.36
C ASN A 115 1.16 -17.34 -9.92
N LYS A 116 1.97 -18.02 -9.11
CA LYS A 116 2.59 -19.32 -9.49
C LYS A 116 1.55 -20.38 -9.82
N PHE A 117 0.46 -20.43 -9.06
CA PHE A 117 -0.64 -21.38 -9.31
C PHE A 117 -1.24 -21.15 -10.69
N ILE A 118 -1.59 -19.92 -11.06
CA ILE A 118 -2.14 -19.59 -12.38
C ILE A 118 -1.14 -19.95 -13.48
N LEU A 119 0.09 -19.44 -13.41
CA LEU A 119 1.09 -19.64 -14.46
C LEU A 119 1.46 -21.12 -14.66
N SER A 120 1.47 -21.92 -13.60
CA SER A 120 1.81 -23.35 -13.70
C SER A 120 0.65 -24.26 -14.12
N LYS A 121 -0.58 -23.75 -14.13
CA LYS A 121 -1.79 -24.55 -14.38
C LYS A 121 -2.63 -24.09 -15.56
N HIS A 122 -2.40 -22.90 -16.09
CA HIS A 122 -3.12 -22.45 -17.28
C HIS A 122 -2.90 -23.42 -18.45
N ASP A 123 -3.93 -23.59 -19.27
CA ASP A 123 -3.92 -24.48 -20.42
C ASP A 123 -4.61 -23.77 -21.59
N GLU A 124 -3.80 -23.14 -22.43
CA GLU A 124 -4.24 -22.33 -23.57
C GLU A 124 -5.12 -23.12 -24.56
N TRP A 125 -4.92 -24.44 -24.67
CA TRP A 125 -5.71 -25.29 -25.56
C TRP A 125 -7.16 -25.47 -25.12
N LYS A 126 -7.47 -25.16 -23.85
CA LYS A 126 -8.80 -25.29 -23.26
C LYS A 126 -9.52 -23.95 -23.12
N VAL A 127 -8.93 -22.87 -23.63
CA VAL A 127 -9.47 -21.51 -23.52
C VAL A 127 -10.01 -21.06 -24.86
N ASP A 128 -11.29 -20.70 -24.90
CA ASP A 128 -11.95 -20.20 -26.11
C ASP A 128 -11.48 -18.77 -26.46
N ASP A 129 -11.25 -17.93 -25.45
CA ASP A 129 -10.80 -16.54 -25.59
C ASP A 129 -9.35 -16.35 -25.11
N GLN A 130 -8.41 -16.68 -26.00
CA GLN A 130 -6.98 -16.57 -25.71
C GLN A 130 -6.54 -15.12 -25.48
N GLU A 131 -7.13 -14.14 -26.19
CA GLU A 131 -6.79 -12.73 -26.02
C GLU A 131 -7.11 -12.25 -24.60
N LYS A 132 -8.30 -12.61 -24.08
CA LYS A 132 -8.66 -12.35 -22.69
C LYS A 132 -7.69 -13.02 -21.71
N MET A 133 -7.33 -14.28 -21.94
CA MET A 133 -6.34 -14.97 -21.10
C MET A 133 -5.02 -14.19 -21.04
N TYR A 134 -4.48 -13.79 -22.20
CA TYR A 134 -3.22 -13.04 -22.28
C TYR A 134 -3.29 -11.71 -21.53
N ASN A 135 -4.39 -10.96 -21.71
CA ASN A 135 -4.60 -9.70 -21.00
C ASN A 135 -4.64 -9.90 -19.48
N GLU A 136 -5.32 -10.94 -19.01
CA GLU A 136 -5.42 -11.25 -17.59
C GLU A 136 -4.08 -11.71 -16.99
N ILE A 137 -3.28 -12.50 -17.73
CA ILE A 137 -1.89 -12.81 -17.36
C ILE A 137 -1.07 -11.51 -17.27
N MET A 138 -1.22 -10.59 -18.22
CA MET A 138 -0.49 -9.32 -18.23
C MET A 138 -0.83 -8.48 -16.99
N TYR A 139 -2.11 -8.36 -16.61
CA TYR A 139 -2.49 -7.68 -15.38
C TYR A 139 -1.86 -8.32 -14.15
N LEU A 140 -1.85 -9.66 -14.08
CA LEU A 140 -1.18 -10.40 -13.02
C LEU A 140 0.33 -10.11 -12.95
N GLN A 141 1.00 -9.98 -14.10
CA GLN A 141 2.44 -9.64 -14.16
C GLN A 141 2.72 -8.18 -13.81
N VAL A 142 1.94 -7.22 -14.32
CA VAL A 142 2.08 -5.80 -13.98
C VAL A 142 1.89 -5.57 -12.48
N ASN A 143 0.91 -6.26 -11.90
CA ASN A 143 0.67 -6.23 -10.46
C ASN A 143 1.87 -6.76 -9.67
N LYS A 144 2.51 -7.84 -10.12
CA LYS A 144 3.74 -8.37 -9.52
C LYS A 144 4.97 -7.47 -9.74
N PHE A 145 5.06 -6.81 -10.89
CA PHE A 145 6.18 -5.93 -11.23
C PHE A 145 6.37 -4.83 -10.19
N LYS A 146 5.28 -4.30 -9.62
CA LYS A 146 5.30 -3.29 -8.55
C LYS A 146 6.03 -3.73 -7.28
N GLU A 147 6.21 -5.04 -7.07
CA GLU A 147 6.96 -5.60 -5.94
C GLU A 147 8.41 -5.96 -6.31
N SER A 148 8.81 -5.78 -7.56
CA SER A 148 10.14 -6.16 -8.05
C SER A 148 11.24 -5.18 -7.62
N ALA A 149 12.48 -5.67 -7.51
CA ALA A 149 13.64 -4.82 -7.25
C ALA A 149 13.81 -3.71 -8.31
N LEU A 150 13.45 -4.00 -9.57
CA LEU A 150 13.48 -3.03 -10.67
C LEU A 150 12.50 -1.88 -10.43
N TYR A 151 11.26 -2.18 -10.01
CA TYR A 151 10.30 -1.14 -9.65
C TYR A 151 10.76 -0.33 -8.43
N GLN A 152 11.34 -0.98 -7.42
CA GLN A 152 11.90 -0.27 -6.27
C GLN A 152 13.06 0.66 -6.66
N GLU A 153 13.90 0.25 -7.61
CA GLU A 153 14.95 1.10 -8.18
C GLU A 153 14.35 2.29 -8.94
N GLN A 154 13.31 2.06 -9.72
CA GLN A 154 12.60 3.13 -10.43
C GLN A 154 11.95 4.12 -9.45
N LYS A 155 11.29 3.64 -8.39
CA LYS A 155 10.73 4.48 -7.33
C LYS A 155 11.80 5.35 -6.65
N LYS A 156 13.02 4.83 -6.47
CA LYS A 156 14.15 5.62 -5.95
C LYS A 156 14.57 6.73 -6.92
N LYS A 157 14.68 6.42 -8.21
CA LYS A 157 14.95 7.41 -9.26
C LYS A 157 13.87 8.48 -9.31
N ASP A 158 12.60 8.09 -9.21
CA ASP A 158 11.47 9.01 -9.17
C ASP A 158 11.53 9.91 -7.93
N THR A 159 11.90 9.36 -6.77
CA THR A 159 12.08 10.14 -5.53
C THR A 159 13.14 11.22 -5.70
N ILE A 160 14.28 10.90 -6.34
CA ILE A 160 15.34 11.88 -6.64
C ILE A 160 14.81 12.94 -7.62
N TYR A 161 14.07 12.52 -8.66
CA TYR A 161 13.46 13.44 -9.62
C TYR A 161 12.48 14.42 -8.94
N TYR A 162 11.59 13.90 -8.08
CA TYR A 162 10.66 14.73 -7.31
C TYR A 162 11.39 15.65 -6.33
N ALA A 163 12.45 15.17 -5.68
CA ALA A 163 13.27 16.02 -4.82
C ALA A 163 13.90 17.17 -5.59
N ASN A 164 14.42 16.92 -6.79
CA ASN A 164 14.95 17.95 -7.67
C ASN A 164 13.85 18.94 -8.10
N ALA A 165 12.67 18.48 -8.47
CA ALA A 165 11.55 19.36 -8.83
C ALA A 165 11.11 20.24 -7.64
N LEU A 166 10.94 19.66 -6.46
CA LEU A 166 10.61 20.38 -5.22
C LEU A 166 11.73 21.33 -4.79
N SER A 167 12.99 21.01 -5.14
CA SER A 167 14.12 21.90 -4.91
C SER A 167 14.04 23.21 -5.73
N LEU A 168 13.14 23.31 -6.70
CA LEU A 168 12.90 24.57 -7.41
C LEU A 168 11.96 25.50 -6.63
N VAL A 169 11.22 24.98 -5.66
CA VAL A 169 10.36 25.78 -4.79
C VAL A 169 11.25 26.54 -3.80
N GLU A 170 11.15 27.86 -3.81
CA GLU A 170 11.95 28.72 -2.94
C GLU A 170 11.58 28.50 -1.47
N GLY A 171 12.58 28.39 -0.59
CA GLY A 171 12.40 28.23 0.85
C GLY A 171 11.91 26.86 1.35
N PHE A 172 11.53 25.93 0.46
CA PHE A 172 10.97 24.63 0.89
C PHE A 172 11.95 23.81 1.75
N ASP A 173 13.24 23.78 1.39
CA ASP A 173 14.26 23.11 2.18
C ASP A 173 14.47 23.75 3.55
N GLN A 174 14.37 25.07 3.64
CA GLN A 174 14.50 25.78 4.91
C GLN A 174 13.35 25.42 5.86
N VAL A 175 12.13 25.30 5.32
CA VAL A 175 10.98 24.81 6.09
C VAL A 175 11.23 23.38 6.60
N LEU A 176 11.76 22.48 5.77
CA LEU A 176 12.12 21.14 6.21
C LEU A 176 13.20 21.17 7.30
N LYS A 177 14.26 21.96 7.12
CA LYS A 177 15.34 22.14 8.11
C LYS A 177 14.81 22.59 9.47
N GLN A 178 13.82 23.50 9.47
CA GLN A 178 13.16 23.94 10.69
C GLN A 178 12.45 22.80 11.41
N TYR A 179 11.67 21.98 10.70
CA TYR A 179 10.96 20.84 11.31
C TYR A 179 11.92 19.75 11.82
N TYR A 180 12.96 19.39 11.06
CA TYR A 180 13.97 18.44 11.55
C TYR A 180 14.69 18.96 12.79
N SER A 181 15.08 20.24 12.79
CA SER A 181 15.71 20.88 13.96
C SER A 181 14.79 20.91 15.17
N MET A 182 13.52 21.29 14.96
CA MET A 182 12.50 21.30 16.01
C MET A 182 12.31 19.91 16.62
N PHE A 183 12.25 18.87 15.79
CA PHE A 183 12.16 17.49 16.28
C PHE A 183 13.38 17.11 17.13
N LEU A 184 14.59 17.44 16.67
CA LEU A 184 15.82 17.17 17.43
C LEU A 184 15.84 17.88 18.78
N ASP A 185 15.41 19.14 18.84
CA ASP A 185 15.34 19.90 20.08
C ASP A 185 14.40 19.26 21.09
N LEU A 186 13.19 18.89 20.64
CA LEU A 186 12.20 18.23 21.47
C LEU A 186 12.73 16.87 21.96
N TRP A 187 13.28 16.07 21.05
CA TRP A 187 13.68 14.70 21.32
C TRP A 187 14.96 14.59 22.16
N HIS A 188 16.04 15.26 21.75
CA HIS A 188 17.36 15.10 22.38
C HIS A 188 17.60 16.08 23.52
N ILE A 189 17.18 17.35 23.36
CA ILE A 189 17.51 18.41 24.32
C ILE A 189 16.46 18.47 25.43
N GLN A 190 15.20 18.62 25.05
CA GLN A 190 14.12 18.83 26.00
C GLN A 190 13.55 17.51 26.55
N ARG A 191 13.77 16.39 25.85
CA ARG A 191 13.20 15.07 26.15
C ARG A 191 11.67 15.12 26.27
N VAL A 192 11.05 15.96 25.44
CA VAL A 192 9.60 16.14 25.35
C VAL A 192 9.12 15.40 24.12
N ASP A 193 8.09 14.59 24.30
CA ASP A 193 7.42 13.96 23.17
C ASP A 193 6.57 15.00 22.43
N TYR A 194 6.80 15.12 21.12
CA TYR A 194 6.11 16.07 20.23
C TYR A 194 4.58 15.89 20.21
N ARG A 195 4.06 14.76 20.69
CA ARG A 195 2.62 14.53 20.81
C ARG A 195 1.98 15.44 21.87
N TYR A 196 2.72 15.78 22.92
CA TYR A 196 2.20 16.54 24.07
C TYR A 196 2.50 18.03 24.05
N ILE A 197 3.17 18.56 23.03
CA ILE A 197 3.41 20.01 22.91
C ILE A 197 2.14 20.75 22.50
N GLU A 198 2.05 22.03 22.85
CA GLU A 198 1.03 22.94 22.33
C GLU A 198 1.47 23.46 20.95
N ALA A 199 0.93 22.88 19.89
CA ALA A 199 1.25 23.24 18.50
C ALA A 199 0.10 22.89 17.55
N PRO A 200 0.01 23.56 16.38
CA PRO A 200 -0.97 23.22 15.35
C PRO A 200 -0.87 21.77 14.87
N ALA A 201 -1.98 21.20 14.39
CA ALA A 201 -2.05 19.83 13.92
C ALA A 201 -1.04 19.54 12.79
N GLU A 202 -0.87 20.49 11.87
CA GLU A 202 0.09 20.44 10.77
C GLU A 202 1.52 20.27 11.29
N THR A 203 1.88 21.02 12.34
CA THR A 203 3.20 20.94 12.95
C THR A 203 3.41 19.56 13.58
N LYS A 204 2.43 19.06 14.33
CA LYS A 204 2.52 17.72 14.93
C LYS A 204 2.57 16.61 13.89
N GLN A 205 1.82 16.72 12.79
CA GLN A 205 1.86 15.78 11.68
C GLN A 205 3.23 15.76 10.99
N MET A 206 3.84 16.92 10.78
CA MET A 206 5.19 17.03 10.24
C MET A 206 6.24 16.40 11.17
N LEU A 207 6.14 16.68 12.49
CA LEU A 207 7.01 16.06 13.49
C LEU A 207 6.81 14.54 13.57
N ASP A 208 5.57 14.05 13.40
CA ASP A 208 5.27 12.62 13.33
C ASP A 208 5.95 11.95 12.13
N ILE A 209 5.88 12.56 10.94
CA ILE A 209 6.58 12.08 9.74
C ILE A 209 8.10 12.04 9.98
N VAL A 210 8.68 13.15 10.46
CA VAL A 210 10.12 13.26 10.75
C VAL A 210 10.56 12.19 11.77
N SER A 211 9.71 11.88 12.76
CA SER A 211 10.02 10.90 13.80
C SER A 211 10.34 9.51 13.23
N TYR A 212 9.80 9.15 12.06
CA TYR A 212 10.03 7.84 11.45
C TYR A 212 11.50 7.61 11.11
N ARG A 213 12.25 8.65 10.73
CA ARG A 213 13.71 8.57 10.51
C ARG A 213 14.45 8.08 11.74
N PHE A 214 14.13 8.68 12.88
CA PHE A 214 14.82 8.45 14.14
C PHE A 214 14.43 7.11 14.78
N ARG A 215 13.21 6.63 14.52
CA ARG A 215 12.71 5.33 14.96
C ARG A 215 13.30 4.14 14.20
N GLN A 216 13.90 4.34 13.01
CA GLN A 216 14.52 3.24 12.25
C GLN A 216 15.61 2.56 13.08
N LYS A 217 15.66 1.23 13.01
CA LYS A 217 16.70 0.43 13.67
C LYS A 217 17.90 0.22 12.74
N SER A 218 17.65 0.22 11.44
CA SER A 218 18.70 0.09 10.43
C SER A 218 19.74 1.20 10.53
N PRO A 219 21.04 0.87 10.59
CA PRO A 219 22.12 1.87 10.60
C PRO A 219 22.32 2.54 9.23
N LEU A 220 21.67 2.03 8.18
CA LEU A 220 21.75 2.61 6.83
C LEU A 220 20.89 3.88 6.68
N VAL A 221 19.98 4.14 7.61
CA VAL A 221 19.18 5.36 7.61
C VAL A 221 19.92 6.43 8.39
N TYR A 222 20.37 7.47 7.68
CA TYR A 222 21.03 8.61 8.29
C TYR A 222 20.10 9.31 9.29
N LYS A 223 20.60 9.56 10.50
CA LYS A 223 19.91 10.30 11.56
C LYS A 223 20.72 11.52 11.89
N PHE A 224 20.09 12.68 11.83
CA PHE A 224 20.73 13.92 12.21
C PHE A 224 21.13 13.91 13.69
N ASP A 225 22.30 14.45 14.02
CA ASP A 225 22.79 14.52 15.40
C ASP A 225 22.64 15.92 16.04
N SER A 226 22.46 16.95 15.22
CA SER A 226 22.49 18.34 15.63
C SER A 226 21.76 19.25 14.64
N ARG A 227 21.48 20.50 15.06
CA ARG A 227 20.95 21.52 14.15
C ARG A 227 21.95 21.84 13.03
N ASP A 228 23.23 21.94 13.36
CA ASP A 228 24.26 22.29 12.37
C ASP A 228 24.35 21.23 11.27
N ASP A 229 24.22 19.96 11.61
CA ASP A 229 24.13 18.85 10.65
C ASP A 229 22.91 19.01 9.72
N VAL A 230 21.72 19.29 10.27
CA VAL A 230 20.51 19.59 9.49
C VAL A 230 20.73 20.77 8.53
N TYR A 231 21.30 21.87 9.01
CA TYR A 231 21.48 23.08 8.21
C TYR A 231 22.61 22.97 7.17
N SER A 232 23.60 22.11 7.41
CA SER A 232 24.68 21.82 6.46
C SER A 232 24.24 20.91 5.30
N THR A 233 23.13 20.19 5.46
CA THR A 233 22.59 19.29 4.43
C THR A 233 22.11 20.07 3.20
N THR A 234 22.40 19.53 2.00
CA THR A 234 22.02 20.19 0.75
C THR A 234 20.51 20.19 0.52
N LYS A 235 20.05 21.13 -0.32
CA LYS A 235 18.62 21.29 -0.68
C LYS A 235 17.98 19.97 -1.13
N ASN A 236 18.62 19.28 -2.07
CA ASN A 236 18.06 18.07 -2.66
C ASN A 236 18.08 16.90 -1.68
N GLN A 237 19.14 16.77 -0.88
CA GLN A 237 19.28 15.68 0.09
C GLN A 237 18.21 15.75 1.18
N ILE A 238 17.97 16.93 1.78
CA ILE A 238 16.97 17.01 2.85
C ILE A 238 15.56 16.75 2.31
N ILE A 239 15.26 17.18 1.09
CA ILE A 239 13.98 16.91 0.44
C ILE A 239 13.84 15.42 0.12
N GLU A 240 14.86 14.79 -0.47
CA GLU A 240 14.86 13.35 -0.75
C GLU A 240 14.63 12.53 0.53
N TRP A 241 15.34 12.88 1.59
CA TRP A 241 15.21 12.25 2.90
C TRP A 241 13.82 12.43 3.50
N PHE A 242 13.24 13.61 3.34
CA PHE A 242 11.86 13.85 3.77
C PHE A 242 10.85 13.02 2.97
N LEU A 243 10.99 12.91 1.65
CA LEU A 243 10.13 12.06 0.82
C LEU A 243 10.22 10.58 1.23
N GLN A 244 11.41 10.10 1.58
CA GLN A 244 11.57 8.75 2.13
C GLN A 244 10.90 8.60 3.51
N ASP A 245 10.93 9.63 4.35
CA ASP A 245 10.27 9.61 5.66
C ASP A 245 8.74 9.63 5.52
N VAL A 246 8.21 10.37 4.54
CA VAL A 246 6.78 10.29 4.15
C VAL A 246 6.41 8.87 3.74
N ASP A 247 7.22 8.21 2.89
CA ASP A 247 6.94 6.83 2.46
C ASP A 247 6.99 5.84 3.64
N ARG A 248 7.96 5.97 4.55
CA ARG A 248 8.03 5.16 5.77
C ARG A 248 6.84 5.39 6.69
N TRP A 249 6.49 6.66 6.92
CA TRP A 249 5.34 7.05 7.73
C TRP A 249 4.03 6.49 7.17
N ALA A 250 3.83 6.60 5.85
CA ALA A 250 2.65 6.12 5.15
C ALA A 250 2.49 4.59 5.28
N ASN A 251 3.60 3.85 5.24
CA ASN A 251 3.59 2.38 5.31
C ASN A 251 3.82 1.82 6.73
N ASN A 252 3.90 2.67 7.76
CA ASN A 252 4.29 2.28 9.12
C ASN A 252 5.61 1.48 9.17
N GLU A 253 6.55 1.81 8.29
CA GLU A 253 7.78 1.05 8.12
C GLU A 253 8.84 1.45 9.16
N ILE A 254 9.20 0.53 10.05
CA ILE A 254 10.34 0.63 10.96
C ILE A 254 11.21 -0.61 10.77
N LYS A 255 12.28 -0.46 9.98
CA LYS A 255 13.24 -1.54 9.66
C LYS A 255 14.49 -1.48 10.52
#